data_AF-A0A3E5FQB0-F1
#
_entry.id   AF-A0A3E5FQB0-F1
#
_cell.length_a   1.000
_cell.length_b   1.000
_cell.length_c   1.000
_cell.angle_alpha   90.00
_cell.angle_beta   90.00
_cell.angle_gamma   90.00
#
_symmetry.space_group_name_H-M   'P 1'
#
loop_
_entity.id
_entity.type
_entity.pdbx_description
1 polymer ?
#
loop_
_entity_poly.entity_id
_entity_poly.type
_entity_poly.pdbx_seq_one_letter_code
_entity_poly.pdbx_strand_id
1 'polypeptide(L)'
;MERNIIRDLLILKQMNIKLNFSELARIYDMDNHTVVKYWLGGGIKKVERKPKKVFWINLAMKSLDCLKSLVSISVLHMSIF
;
A
#
# COMPACT_ATOMS: atom_id res chain seq x y z
N MET A 1 15.02 2.01 22.44
CA MET A 1 13.57 2.05 22.17
C MET A 1 13.37 2.67 20.80
N GLU A 2 12.82 1.94 19.83
CA GLU A 2 12.42 2.53 18.56
C GLU A 2 11.19 3.43 18.81
N ARG A 3 11.34 4.74 18.61
CA ARG A 3 10.25 5.70 18.78
C ARG A 3 9.51 5.85 17.45
N ASN A 4 8.30 5.30 17.37
CA ASN A 4 7.46 5.42 16.18
C ASN A 4 6.66 6.74 16.22
N ILE A 5 7.24 7.78 15.63
CA ILE A 5 6.63 9.12 15.57
C ILE A 5 5.17 9.12 15.09
N ILE A 6 4.81 8.23 14.15
CA ILE A 6 3.45 8.18 13.59
C ILE A 6 2.45 7.76 14.65
N ARG A 7 2.79 6.74 15.46
CA ARG A 7 1.94 6.24 16.54
C ARG A 7 1.74 7.32 17.60
N ASP A 8 2.82 7.97 18.02
CA ASP A 8 2.77 8.98 19.07
C ASP A 8 1.97 10.22 18.63
N LEU A 9 2.17 10.68 17.39
CA LEU A 9 1.36 11.75 16.80
C LEU A 9 -0.13 11.38 16.73
N LEU A 10 -0.46 10.12 16.44
CA LEU A 10 -1.85 9.64 16.41
C LEU A 10 -2.51 9.72 17.79
N ILE A 11 -1.80 9.32 18.84
CA ILE A 11 -2.29 9.40 20.23
C ILE A 11 -2.48 10.86 20.62
N LEU A 12 -1.50 11.74 20.31
CA LEU A 12 -1.58 13.18 20.58
C LEU A 12 -2.77 13.83 19.86
N LYS A 13 -3.10 13.36 18.65
CA LYS A 13 -4.28 13.79 17.90
C LYS A 13 -5.59 13.36 18.55
N GLN A 14 -5.66 12.12 19.04
CA GLN A 14 -6.83 11.62 19.76
C GLN A 14 -7.06 12.35 21.09
N MET A 15 -5.97 12.72 21.77
CA MET A 15 -6.02 13.46 23.03
C MET A 15 -6.31 14.96 22.84
N ASN A 16 -6.42 15.45 21.58
CA ASN A 16 -6.65 16.85 21.23
C ASN A 16 -5.68 17.83 21.89
N ILE A 17 -4.42 17.40 22.06
CA ILE A 17 -3.37 18.21 22.68
C ILE A 17 -2.74 19.11 21.61
N LYS A 18 -2.59 20.40 21.92
CA LYS A 18 -1.85 21.32 21.06
C LYS A 18 -0.37 20.90 21.00
N LEU A 19 0.09 20.58 19.79
CA LEU A 19 1.48 20.18 19.57
C LEU A 19 2.44 21.37 19.52
N ASN A 20 3.61 21.19 20.12
CA ASN A 20 4.78 22.00 19.84
C ASN A 20 5.68 21.27 18.83
N PHE A 21 5.59 21.67 17.56
CA PHE A 21 6.34 21.00 16.50
C PHE A 21 7.86 21.07 16.71
N SER A 22 8.39 22.21 17.18
CA SER A 22 9.83 22.37 17.42
C SER A 22 10.37 21.43 18.50
N GLU A 23 9.53 21.06 19.46
CA GLU A 23 9.92 20.14 20.53
C GLU A 23 9.90 18.70 20.06
N LEU A 24 8.89 18.31 19.28
CA LEU A 24 8.86 17.03 18.59
C LEU A 24 10.06 16.88 17.64
N ALA A 25 10.38 17.92 16.88
CA ALA A 25 11.56 17.94 15.99
C ALA A 25 12.86 17.59 16.74
N ARG A 26 13.04 18.13 17.96
CA ARG A 26 14.20 17.81 18.82
C ARG A 26 14.15 16.40 19.39
N ILE A 27 12.98 15.93 19.82
CA ILE A 27 12.80 14.59 20.41
C ILE A 27 13.09 13.50 19.36
N TYR A 28 12.63 13.70 18.14
CA TYR A 28 12.78 12.72 17.06
C TYR A 28 13.95 12.99 16.11
N ASP A 29 14.76 14.02 16.39
CA ASP A 29 15.89 14.44 15.56
C ASP A 29 15.51 14.58 14.07
N MET A 30 14.43 15.32 13.81
CA MET A 30 13.85 15.50 12.48
C MET A 30 13.53 16.96 12.20
N ASP A 31 13.49 17.31 10.92
CA ASP A 31 13.09 18.65 10.50
C ASP A 31 11.62 18.96 10.84
N ASN A 32 11.36 20.20 11.22
CA ASN A 32 10.05 20.66 11.66
C ASN A 32 8.99 20.49 10.57
N HIS A 33 9.36 20.73 9.30
CA HIS A 33 8.43 20.53 8.17
C HIS A 33 8.08 19.06 7.97
N THR A 34 8.98 18.14 8.32
CA THR A 34 8.72 16.69 8.27
C THR A 34 7.71 16.28 9.34
N VAL A 35 7.86 16.79 10.57
CA VAL A 35 6.88 16.55 11.65
C VAL A 35 5.50 17.08 11.28
N VAL A 36 5.43 18.31 10.73
CA VAL A 36 4.16 18.90 10.25
C VAL A 36 3.54 18.07 9.14
N LYS A 37 4.33 17.57 8.18
CA LYS A 37 3.84 16.66 7.13
C LYS A 37 3.25 15.39 7.72
N TYR A 38 3.87 14.79 8.74
CA TYR A 38 3.33 13.60 9.38
C TYR A 38 2.04 13.89 10.17
N TRP A 39 1.97 15.03 10.85
CA TRP A 39 0.77 15.45 11.56
C TRP A 39 -0.44 15.70 10.64
N LEU A 40 -0.23 16.44 9.54
CA LEU A 40 -1.28 16.75 8.56
C LEU A 40 -1.64 15.54 7.71
N GLY A 41 -0.64 14.78 7.27
CA GLY A 41 -0.80 13.66 6.34
C GLY A 41 -1.20 12.33 6.97
N GLY A 42 -1.22 12.23 8.30
CA GLY A 42 -1.48 10.97 9.02
C GLY A 42 -0.35 9.94 8.88
N GLY A 43 0.89 10.41 8.65
CA GLY A 43 2.08 9.57 8.44
C GLY A 43 2.61 9.57 7.01
N ILE A 44 3.60 8.71 6.74
CA ILE A 44 4.13 8.48 5.38
C ILE A 44 2.99 7.88 4.57
N LYS A 45 2.46 8.62 3.59
CA LYS A 45 1.62 8.03 2.55
C LYS A 45 2.45 6.91 1.92
N LYS A 46 2.07 5.65 2.13
CA LYS A 46 2.55 4.56 1.28
C LYS A 46 2.18 4.96 -0.14
N VAL A 47 3.15 5.45 -0.89
CA VAL A 47 2.97 5.63 -2.33
C VAL A 47 2.85 4.21 -2.84
N GLU A 48 1.61 3.76 -3.06
CA GLU A 48 1.36 2.54 -3.80
C GLU A 48 1.97 2.73 -5.18
N ARG A 49 3.17 2.21 -5.37
CA ARG A 49 3.79 2.14 -6.69
C ARG A 49 2.85 1.28 -7.51
N LYS A 50 2.24 1.86 -8.56
CA LYS A 50 1.45 1.07 -9.50
C LYS A 50 2.31 -0.13 -9.92
N PRO A 51 1.79 -1.37 -9.83
CA PRO A 51 2.57 -2.52 -10.22
C PRO A 51 3.03 -2.33 -11.67
N LYS A 52 4.33 -2.50 -11.92
CA LYS A 52 4.85 -2.50 -13.29
C LYS A 52 4.09 -3.58 -14.05
N LYS A 53 3.30 -3.20 -15.06
CA LYS A 53 2.71 -4.15 -16.01
C LYS A 53 3.89 -4.87 -16.69
N VAL A 54 4.24 -6.04 -16.19
CA VAL A 54 5.23 -6.90 -16.82
C VAL A 54 4.54 -7.63 -17.97
N PHE A 55 4.93 -7.24 -19.19
CA PHE A 55 4.35 -7.70 -20.46
C PHE A 55 4.20 -9.24 -20.53
N TRP A 56 5.20 -9.96 -20.02
CA TRP A 56 5.23 -11.42 -20.02
C TRP A 56 4.18 -12.08 -19.11
N ILE A 57 3.80 -11.46 -17.99
CA ILE A 57 2.72 -12.00 -17.12
C ILE A 57 1.37 -11.90 -17.84
N ASN A 58 1.10 -10.78 -18.52
CA ASN A 58 -0.15 -10.64 -19.28
C ASN A 58 -0.23 -11.63 -20.45
N LEU A 59 0.89 -11.90 -21.13
CA LEU A 59 0.93 -12.88 -22.21
C LEU A 59 0.63 -14.28 -21.68
N ALA A 60 1.26 -14.69 -20.58
CA ALA A 60 1.03 -15.98 -19.94
C ALA A 60 -0.42 -16.16 -19.45
N MET A 61 -1.00 -15.11 -18.85
CA MET A 61 -2.41 -15.12 -18.40
C MET A 61 -3.37 -15.33 -19.57
N LYS A 62 -3.14 -14.64 -20.71
CA LYS A 62 -3.99 -14.78 -21.90
C LYS A 62 -3.90 -16.17 -22.52
N SER A 63 -2.70 -16.77 -22.55
CA SER A 63 -2.52 -18.14 -23.02
C SER A 63 -3.22 -19.18 -22.12
N LEU A 64 -3.23 -18.96 -20.81
CA LEU A 64 -3.93 -19.85 -19.86
C LEU A 64 -5.45 -19.81 -20.04
N ASP A 65 -6.02 -18.63 -20.31
CA ASP A 65 -7.46 -18.48 -20.55
C ASP A 65 -7.89 -19.20 -21.84
N CYS A 66 -7.06 -19.15 -22.89
CA CYS A 66 -7.30 -19.91 -24.11
C CYS A 66 -7.26 -21.43 -23.87
N LEU A 67 -6.33 -21.94 -23.05
CA LEU A 67 -6.24 -23.37 -22.74
C LEU A 67 -7.45 -23.87 -21.94
N LYS A 68 -7.94 -23.08 -20.98
CA LYS A 68 -9.15 -23.44 -20.22
C LYS A 68 -10.39 -23.53 -21.10
N SER A 69 -10.52 -22.64 -22.09
CA SER A 69 -11.61 -22.67 -23.06
C SER A 69 -11.57 -23.93 -23.92
N LEU A 70 -10.39 -24.32 -24.41
CA LEU A 70 -10.20 -25.55 -25.20
C LEU A 70 -10.55 -26.82 -24.40
N VAL A 71 -10.09 -26.91 -23.14
CA VAL A 71 -10.42 -28.04 -22.27
C VAL A 71 -11.93 -28.13 -22.01
N SER A 72 -12.60 -26.99 -21.76
CA SER A 72 -14.06 -26.96 -21.55
C SER A 72 -14.85 -27.46 -22.76
N ILE A 73 -14.43 -27.12 -23.98
CA ILE A 73 -15.09 -27.58 -25.21
C ILE A 73 -14.91 -29.09 -25.39
N SER A 74 -13.71 -29.61 -25.12
CA SER A 74 -13.43 -31.05 -25.26
C SER A 74 -14.23 -31.92 -24.27
N VAL A 75 -14.42 -31.45 -23.03
CA VAL A 75 -15.20 -32.14 -22.00
C VAL A 75 -16.70 -32.16 -22.34
N LEU A 76 -17.23 -31.07 -22.91
CA LEU A 76 -18.61 -31.00 -23.39
C LEU A 76 -18.87 -31.97 -24.55
N HIS A 77 -17.92 -32.11 -25.48
CA HIS A 77 -18.06 -33.00 -26.63
C HIS A 77 -18.06 -34.49 -26.25
N MET A 78 -17.40 -34.87 -25.15
CA MET A 78 -17.37 -36.24 -24.63
C MET A 78 -18.56 -36.62 -23.73
N SER A 79 -19.41 -35.65 -23.39
CA SER A 79 -20.61 -35.86 -22.55
C SER A 79 -21.92 -35.89 -23.37
N ILE A 80 -21.85 -35.58 -24.67
CA ILE A 80 -22.98 -35.52 -25.60
C ILE A 80 -23.04 -36.75 -26.54
N PHE A 81 -21.99 -37.58 -26.54
CA PHE A 81 -21.93 -38.88 -27.22
C PHE A 81 -22.05 -40.00 -26.19
#